data_AF-A0A958XE55-F1
#
_entry.id   AF-A0A958XE55-F1
#
_cell.length_a   1.000
_cell.length_b   1.000
_cell.length_c   1.000
_cell.angle_alpha   90.00
_cell.angle_beta   90.00
_cell.angle_gamma   90.00
#
_symmetry.space_group_name_H-M   'P 1'
#
loop_
_entity.id
_entity.type
_entity.pdbx_description
1 polymer ?
#
loop_
_entity_poly.entity_id
_entity_poly.type
_entity_poly.pdbx_seq_one_letter_code
_entity_poly.pdbx_strand_id
1 'polypeptide(L)'
;MKIFLLGLFTALLIIPATTAFAQKKVYMSDAVVSTADQIDFAYKNTVKKAAGKDAEAIVKLMEFSRVLDGAEAIEHARTMLELIPVASDKTFALAIQNMNPKLKKVTLDRMQNAQKKTAVEALKKPMKDWAPYAWETLNNRPLIFENPGVDNVQDRDIAPSNNATEVKASPKANDGPSTNDKPAANNNSPSVNQPAKTKKGGQ
;
A
#
# COMPACT_ATOMS: atom_id res chain seq x y z
N MET A 1 -38.72 36.04 50.16
CA MET A 1 -37.42 36.61 49.71
C MET A 1 -36.45 35.47 49.41
N LYS A 2 -35.72 35.57 48.28
CA LYS A 2 -34.52 34.78 47.87
C LYS A 2 -34.81 33.32 47.46
N ILE A 3 -34.93 32.96 46.17
CA ILE A 3 -33.93 32.82 45.08
C ILE A 3 -32.74 31.92 45.46
N PHE A 4 -32.72 30.71 44.89
CA PHE A 4 -31.55 29.87 44.58
C PHE A 4 -31.97 28.98 43.40
N LEU A 5 -31.87 29.41 42.14
CA LEU A 5 -30.69 29.43 41.27
C LEU A 5 -29.83 28.14 41.27
N LEU A 6 -29.88 27.48 40.11
CA LEU A 6 -28.74 27.08 39.30
C LEU A 6 -27.98 25.80 39.67
N GLY A 7 -28.00 24.86 38.74
CA GLY A 7 -27.03 23.76 38.73
C GLY A 7 -27.35 22.62 37.76
N LEU A 8 -27.89 22.90 36.57
CA LEU A 8 -28.00 21.88 35.51
C LEU A 8 -26.59 21.63 34.94
N PHE A 9 -25.84 20.74 35.59
CA PHE A 9 -24.55 20.24 35.12
C PHE A 9 -24.80 19.30 33.93
N THR A 10 -24.98 19.87 32.74
CA THR A 10 -24.95 19.10 31.50
C THR A 10 -23.51 18.70 31.24
N ALA A 11 -23.09 17.57 31.82
CA ALA A 11 -21.82 16.92 31.48
C ALA A 11 -21.90 16.49 30.01
N LEU A 12 -21.42 17.37 29.13
CA LEU A 12 -21.17 17.08 27.73
C LEU A 12 -20.01 16.07 27.68
N LEU A 13 -20.35 14.79 27.83
CA LEU A 13 -19.45 13.68 27.51
C LEU A 13 -19.11 13.80 26.02
N ILE A 14 -18.00 14.45 25.73
CA ILE A 14 -17.33 14.36 24.44
C ILE A 14 -16.80 12.93 24.36
N ILE A 15 -17.68 12.00 23.97
CA ILE A 15 -17.25 10.68 23.55
C ILE A 15 -16.40 10.95 22.31
N PRO A 16 -15.08 10.68 22.33
CA PRO A 16 -14.31 10.75 21.10
C PRO A 16 -15.01 9.79 20.14
N ALA A 17 -15.53 10.33 19.04
CA ALA A 17 -16.13 9.53 18.00
C ALA A 17 -15.01 8.67 17.40
N THR A 18 -14.71 7.55 18.05
CA THR A 18 -13.97 6.46 17.46
C THR A 18 -14.85 6.00 16.33
N THR A 19 -14.59 6.51 15.12
CA THR A 19 -15.21 6.03 13.90
C THR A 19 -14.78 4.59 13.75
N ALA A 20 -15.52 3.69 14.40
CA ALA A 20 -15.36 2.27 14.23
C ALA A 20 -15.66 2.02 12.75
N PHE A 21 -14.60 1.73 11.99
CA PHE A 21 -14.72 1.18 10.66
C PHE A 21 -15.35 -0.21 10.83
N ALA A 22 -16.68 -0.26 10.99
CA ALA A 22 -17.43 -1.51 11.03
C ALA A 22 -17.03 -2.30 9.78
N GLN A 23 -16.54 -3.53 9.97
CA GLN A 23 -15.85 -4.34 8.97
C GLN A 23 -16.61 -4.38 7.64
N LYS A 24 -16.33 -3.40 6.77
CA LYS A 24 -16.94 -3.28 5.47
C LYS A 24 -16.13 -4.20 4.56
N LYS A 25 -16.84 -5.07 3.85
CA LYS A 25 -16.26 -5.90 2.80
C LYS A 25 -15.46 -4.99 1.86
N VAL A 26 -14.16 -5.27 1.71
CA VAL A 26 -13.26 -4.52 0.80
C VAL A 26 -13.84 -4.57 -0.61
N TYR A 27 -14.00 -3.41 -1.25
CA TYR A 27 -14.43 -3.33 -2.64
C TYR A 27 -13.47 -4.09 -3.57
N MET A 28 -14.02 -4.87 -4.51
CA MET A 28 -13.28 -5.54 -5.57
C MET A 28 -14.04 -5.35 -6.88
N SER A 29 -13.38 -4.84 -7.91
CA SER A 29 -13.97 -4.64 -9.24
C SER A 29 -13.87 -5.90 -10.09
N ASP A 30 -14.94 -6.25 -10.81
CA ASP A 30 -14.97 -7.39 -11.72
C ASP A 30 -13.97 -7.23 -12.87
N ALA A 31 -13.72 -6.00 -13.33
CA ALA A 31 -12.72 -5.74 -14.37
C ALA A 31 -11.31 -6.10 -13.88
N VAL A 32 -10.95 -5.69 -12.66
CA VAL A 32 -9.64 -5.99 -12.07
C VAL A 32 -9.48 -7.50 -11.82
N VAL A 33 -10.56 -8.17 -11.40
CA VAL A 33 -10.58 -9.64 -11.25
C VAL A 33 -10.35 -10.30 -12.61
N SER A 34 -11.05 -9.86 -13.66
CA SER A 34 -10.88 -10.40 -15.01
C SER A 34 -9.44 -10.26 -15.51
N THR A 35 -8.82 -9.08 -15.34
CA THR A 35 -7.42 -8.86 -15.73
C THR A 35 -6.46 -9.72 -14.91
N ALA A 36 -6.74 -9.93 -13.63
CA ALA A 36 -5.96 -10.83 -12.79
C ALA A 36 -6.05 -12.29 -13.26
N ASP A 37 -7.26 -12.76 -13.60
CA ASP A 37 -7.48 -14.11 -14.11
C ASP A 37 -6.74 -14.34 -15.44
N GLN A 38 -6.65 -13.32 -16.31
CA GLN A 38 -5.88 -13.39 -17.56
C GLN A 38 -4.38 -13.60 -17.37
N ILE A 39 -3.82 -13.20 -16.24
CA ILE A 39 -2.40 -13.37 -15.91
C ILE A 39 -2.15 -14.39 -14.79
N ASP A 40 -3.16 -15.21 -14.47
CA ASP A 40 -3.13 -16.23 -13.41
C ASP A 40 -2.76 -15.66 -12.02
N PHE A 41 -3.14 -14.41 -11.76
CA PHE A 41 -2.98 -13.79 -10.45
C PHE A 41 -4.22 -14.06 -9.59
N ALA A 42 -4.05 -14.76 -8.46
CA ALA A 42 -5.14 -15.13 -7.55
C ALA A 42 -5.71 -13.94 -6.74
N TYR A 43 -6.24 -12.91 -7.42
CA TYR A 43 -6.56 -11.58 -6.85
C TYR A 43 -7.43 -11.63 -5.61
N LYS A 44 -8.58 -12.32 -5.67
CA LYS A 44 -9.53 -12.42 -4.55
C LYS A 44 -8.89 -13.07 -3.32
N ASN A 45 -8.08 -14.10 -3.52
CA ASN A 45 -7.37 -14.78 -2.44
C ASN A 45 -6.29 -13.87 -1.82
N THR A 46 -5.54 -13.16 -2.65
CA THR A 46 -4.52 -12.20 -2.20
C THR A 46 -5.16 -11.04 -1.42
N VAL A 47 -6.28 -10.47 -1.88
CA VAL A 47 -7.05 -9.45 -1.13
C VAL A 47 -7.52 -9.99 0.22
N LYS A 48 -8.04 -11.22 0.26
CA LYS A 48 -8.47 -11.86 1.52
C LYS A 48 -7.30 -12.04 2.50
N LYS A 49 -6.14 -12.50 2.04
CA LYS A 49 -4.93 -12.64 2.86
C LYS A 49 -4.43 -11.29 3.37
N ALA A 50 -4.38 -10.29 2.50
CA ALA A 50 -3.96 -8.94 2.85
C ALA A 50 -4.91 -8.30 3.88
N ALA A 51 -6.22 -8.54 3.77
CA ALA A 51 -7.20 -8.12 4.77
C ALA A 51 -6.98 -8.84 6.12
N GLY A 52 -6.44 -10.05 6.09
CA GLY A 52 -5.92 -10.79 7.25
C GLY A 52 -4.55 -10.32 7.77
N LYS A 53 -4.06 -9.15 7.33
CA LYS A 53 -2.78 -8.54 7.72
C LYS A 53 -1.53 -9.28 7.23
N ASP A 54 -1.66 -10.10 6.19
CA ASP A 54 -0.52 -10.75 5.53
C ASP A 54 0.29 -9.72 4.73
N ALA A 55 1.52 -9.44 5.19
CA ALA A 55 2.41 -8.45 4.58
C ALA A 55 2.84 -8.85 3.15
N GLU A 56 3.08 -10.14 2.90
CA GLU A 56 3.45 -10.61 1.55
C GLU A 56 2.31 -10.43 0.57
N ALA A 57 1.07 -10.66 1.02
CA ALA A 57 -0.11 -10.43 0.20
C ALA A 57 -0.31 -8.94 -0.13
N ILE A 58 -0.03 -8.04 0.82
CA ILE A 58 -0.05 -6.58 0.57
C ILE A 58 1.00 -6.20 -0.49
N VAL A 59 2.21 -6.73 -0.38
CA VAL A 59 3.28 -6.49 -1.37
C VAL A 59 2.88 -7.01 -2.74
N LYS A 60 2.33 -8.23 -2.83
CA LYS A 60 1.85 -8.81 -4.10
C LYS A 60 0.77 -7.96 -4.77
N LEU A 61 -0.17 -7.41 -3.99
CA LEU A 61 -1.18 -6.49 -4.53
C LEU A 61 -0.54 -5.19 -5.03
N MET A 62 0.39 -4.61 -4.28
CA MET A 62 1.12 -3.43 -4.72
C MET A 62 1.91 -3.69 -6.02
N GLU A 63 2.54 -4.85 -6.17
CA GLU A 63 3.24 -5.23 -7.39
C GLU A 63 2.29 -5.45 -8.57
N PHE A 64 1.13 -6.04 -8.32
CA PHE A 64 0.06 -6.19 -9.31
C PHE A 64 -0.42 -4.84 -9.86
N SER A 65 -0.28 -3.74 -9.12
CA SER A 65 -0.54 -2.40 -9.67
C SER A 65 0.29 -2.06 -10.92
N ARG A 66 1.43 -2.73 -11.16
CA ARG A 66 2.29 -2.49 -12.34
C ARG A 66 1.68 -2.99 -13.65
N VAL A 67 0.86 -4.03 -13.60
CA VAL A 67 0.24 -4.62 -14.80
C VAL A 67 -1.07 -3.92 -15.18
N LEU A 68 -1.58 -3.05 -14.29
CA LEU A 68 -2.82 -2.33 -14.50
C LEU A 68 -2.58 -0.91 -15.01
N ASP A 69 -3.44 -0.50 -15.95
CA ASP A 69 -3.50 0.86 -16.48
C ASP A 69 -4.95 1.41 -16.45
N GLY A 70 -5.11 2.63 -16.94
CA GLY A 70 -6.42 3.26 -17.17
C GLY A 70 -7.38 3.18 -15.98
N ALA A 71 -8.60 2.73 -16.26
CA ALA A 71 -9.67 2.65 -15.27
C ALA A 71 -9.44 1.53 -14.24
N GLU A 72 -8.88 0.39 -14.66
CA GLU A 72 -8.64 -0.78 -13.81
C GLU A 72 -7.62 -0.46 -12.71
N ALA A 73 -6.58 0.30 -13.06
CA ALA A 73 -5.60 0.79 -12.08
C ALA A 73 -6.25 1.64 -10.97
N ILE A 74 -7.28 2.43 -11.29
CA ILE A 74 -8.00 3.25 -10.31
C ILE A 74 -8.92 2.39 -9.45
N GLU A 75 -9.61 1.40 -10.03
CA GLU A 75 -10.45 0.47 -9.27
C GLU A 75 -9.63 -0.46 -8.35
N HIS A 76 -8.44 -0.87 -8.78
CA HIS A 76 -7.49 -1.57 -7.92
C HIS A 76 -6.97 -0.66 -6.81
N ALA A 77 -6.62 0.59 -7.12
CA ALA A 77 -6.23 1.55 -6.08
C ALA A 77 -7.35 1.81 -5.08
N ARG A 78 -8.63 1.75 -5.50
CA ARG A 78 -9.79 1.78 -4.58
C ARG A 78 -9.83 0.56 -3.65
N THR A 79 -9.56 -0.63 -4.18
CA THR A 79 -9.42 -1.86 -3.37
C THR A 79 -8.35 -1.65 -2.30
N MET A 80 -7.18 -1.14 -2.70
CA MET A 80 -6.06 -0.89 -1.79
C MET A 80 -6.36 0.22 -0.76
N LEU A 81 -7.08 1.26 -1.16
CA LEU A 81 -7.55 2.33 -0.27
C LEU A 81 -8.45 1.78 0.84
N GLU A 82 -9.43 0.95 0.48
CA GLU A 82 -10.37 0.33 1.44
C GLU A 82 -9.72 -0.78 2.27
N LEU A 83 -8.61 -1.36 1.79
CA LEU A 83 -7.84 -2.39 2.47
C LEU A 83 -7.04 -1.85 3.66
N ILE A 84 -6.49 -0.63 3.58
CA ILE A 84 -5.65 -0.03 4.64
C ILE A 84 -6.32 -0.06 6.03
N PRO A 85 -7.55 0.46 6.24
CA PRO A 85 -8.17 0.40 7.55
C PRO A 85 -8.47 -1.03 8.03
N VAL A 86 -8.65 -1.98 7.11
CA VAL A 86 -8.88 -3.41 7.44
C VAL A 86 -7.58 -4.09 7.89
N ALA A 87 -6.50 -3.87 7.15
CA ALA A 87 -5.17 -4.42 7.46
C ALA A 87 -4.46 -3.68 8.62
N SER A 88 -4.97 -2.50 9.02
CA SER A 88 -4.29 -1.47 9.80
C SER A 88 -3.25 -0.67 8.99
N ASP A 89 -3.29 0.65 9.17
CA ASP A 89 -2.33 1.61 8.62
C ASP A 89 -0.87 1.20 8.86
N LYS A 90 -0.53 0.83 10.10
CA LYS A 90 0.83 0.41 10.48
C LYS A 90 1.29 -0.84 9.73
N THR A 91 0.44 -1.87 9.64
CA THR A 91 0.77 -3.12 8.92
C THR A 91 1.02 -2.84 7.45
N PHE A 92 0.12 -2.07 6.83
CA PHE A 92 0.21 -1.73 5.42
C PHE A 92 1.49 -0.95 5.14
N ALA A 93 1.79 0.06 5.93
CA ALA A 93 2.99 0.87 5.84
C ALA A 93 4.28 0.03 5.94
N LEU A 94 4.38 -0.82 6.96
CA LEU A 94 5.53 -1.72 7.15
C LEU A 94 5.72 -2.67 5.96
N ALA A 95 4.64 -3.24 5.44
CA ALA A 95 4.70 -4.15 4.30
C ALA A 95 5.30 -3.46 3.06
N ILE A 96 4.95 -2.20 2.83
CA ILE A 96 5.37 -1.49 1.62
C ILE A 96 6.66 -0.66 1.79
N GLN A 97 7.27 -0.60 2.98
CA GLN A 97 8.36 0.35 3.26
C GLN A 97 9.58 0.20 2.33
N ASN A 98 9.92 -1.01 1.92
CA ASN A 98 11.08 -1.31 1.07
C ASN A 98 10.73 -1.40 -0.43
N MET A 99 9.50 -1.05 -0.81
CA MET A 99 9.08 -1.12 -2.21
C MET A 99 9.70 -0.03 -3.08
N ASN A 100 9.70 -0.26 -4.40
CA ASN A 100 10.20 0.69 -5.38
C ASN A 100 9.53 2.09 -5.23
N PRO A 101 10.31 3.17 -5.07
CA PRO A 101 9.78 4.52 -4.86
C PRO A 101 8.82 5.03 -5.94
N LYS A 102 9.07 4.66 -7.21
CA LYS A 102 8.20 5.04 -8.33
C LYS A 102 6.84 4.36 -8.24
N LEU A 103 6.83 3.08 -7.88
CA LEU A 103 5.59 2.32 -7.69
C LEU A 103 4.76 2.92 -6.54
N LYS A 104 5.39 3.26 -5.41
CA LYS A 104 4.71 3.92 -4.29
C LYS A 104 4.04 5.23 -4.70
N LYS A 105 4.77 6.08 -5.43
CA LYS A 105 4.25 7.35 -5.93
C LYS A 105 3.05 7.14 -6.88
N VAL A 106 3.18 6.25 -7.85
CA VAL A 106 2.10 5.92 -8.79
C VAL A 106 0.87 5.38 -8.05
N THR A 107 1.06 4.50 -7.08
CA THR A 107 -0.05 3.97 -6.28
C THR A 107 -0.70 5.07 -5.44
N LEU A 108 0.07 5.98 -4.84
CA LEU A 108 -0.46 7.12 -4.10
C LEU A 108 -1.34 8.02 -4.98
N ASP A 109 -0.85 8.38 -6.16
CA ASP A 109 -1.59 9.22 -7.12
C ASP A 109 -2.91 8.55 -7.52
N ARG A 110 -2.88 7.22 -7.77
CA ARG A 110 -4.08 6.42 -8.09
C ARG A 110 -5.03 6.31 -6.90
N MET A 111 -4.52 6.14 -5.68
CA MET A 111 -5.33 6.10 -4.45
C MET A 111 -6.05 7.42 -4.22
N GLN A 112 -5.37 8.57 -4.38
CA GLN A 112 -6.00 9.90 -4.27
C GLN A 112 -7.11 10.09 -5.29
N ASN A 113 -6.94 9.58 -6.52
CA ASN A 113 -8.01 9.56 -7.52
C ASN A 113 -9.15 8.61 -7.11
N ALA A 114 -8.84 7.45 -6.53
CA ALA A 114 -9.82 6.50 -6.02
C ALA A 114 -10.61 7.03 -4.80
N GLN A 115 -10.06 7.96 -4.00
CA GLN A 115 -10.79 8.61 -2.90
C GLN A 115 -12.04 9.33 -3.39
N LYS A 116 -12.05 9.83 -4.63
CA LYS A 116 -13.23 10.46 -5.24
C LYS A 116 -14.33 9.46 -5.60
N LYS A 117 -13.99 8.17 -5.73
CA LYS A 117 -14.88 7.10 -6.17
C LYS A 117 -15.34 6.17 -5.04
N THR A 118 -14.67 6.17 -3.89
CA THR A 118 -15.06 5.29 -2.79
C THR A 118 -16.42 5.68 -2.20
N ALA A 119 -17.19 4.67 -1.82
CA ALA A 119 -18.47 4.82 -1.12
C ALA A 119 -18.29 4.90 0.42
N VAL A 120 -17.03 4.96 0.90
CA VAL A 120 -16.72 5.08 2.33
C VAL A 120 -16.37 6.53 2.64
N GLU A 121 -17.31 7.27 3.24
CA GLU A 121 -17.14 8.71 3.52
C GLU A 121 -15.88 9.03 4.33
N ALA A 122 -15.52 8.19 5.30
CA ALA A 122 -14.31 8.38 6.09
C ALA A 122 -13.03 8.40 5.25
N LEU A 123 -13.00 7.64 4.14
CA LEU A 123 -11.83 7.52 3.25
C LEU A 123 -11.77 8.63 2.20
N LYS A 124 -12.77 9.51 2.12
CA LYS A 124 -12.74 10.71 1.27
C LYS A 124 -11.88 11.83 1.85
N LYS A 125 -11.62 11.80 3.17
CA LYS A 125 -10.71 12.73 3.84
C LYS A 125 -9.27 12.54 3.32
N PRO A 126 -8.40 13.56 3.36
CA PRO A 126 -6.99 13.40 3.00
C PRO A 126 -6.35 12.20 3.69
N MET A 127 -5.64 11.36 2.94
CA MET A 127 -5.09 10.10 3.45
C MET A 127 -4.19 10.27 4.68
N LYS A 128 -3.42 11.37 4.73
CA LYS A 128 -2.59 11.74 5.87
C LYS A 128 -3.36 11.85 7.20
N ASP A 129 -4.67 12.12 7.17
CA ASP A 129 -5.47 12.36 8.37
C ASP A 129 -6.00 11.05 8.98
N TRP A 130 -6.06 9.95 8.22
CA TRP A 130 -6.62 8.68 8.69
C TRP A 130 -5.70 7.46 8.50
N ALA A 131 -4.69 7.56 7.64
CA ALA A 131 -3.63 6.57 7.46
C ALA A 131 -2.26 7.26 7.31
N PRO A 132 -1.79 7.95 8.38
CA PRO A 132 -0.54 8.70 8.33
C PRO A 132 0.67 7.82 7.99
N TYR A 133 0.79 6.60 8.52
CA TYR A 133 1.98 5.77 8.28
C TYR A 133 2.06 5.30 6.83
N ALA A 134 0.95 4.85 6.26
CA ALA A 134 0.87 4.46 4.86
C ALA A 134 1.12 5.67 3.95
N TRP A 135 0.57 6.84 4.29
CA TRP A 135 0.81 8.07 3.53
C TRP A 135 2.29 8.48 3.53
N GLU A 136 2.95 8.50 4.69
CA GLU A 136 4.39 8.79 4.81
C GLU A 136 5.21 7.81 3.96
N THR A 137 4.91 6.51 4.09
CA THR A 137 5.64 5.47 3.36
C THR A 137 5.46 5.58 1.86
N LEU A 138 4.25 5.84 1.39
CA LEU A 138 3.94 6.04 -0.02
C LEU A 138 4.63 7.28 -0.60
N ASN A 139 4.88 8.30 0.23
CA ASN A 139 5.69 9.48 -0.11
C ASN A 139 7.20 9.25 0.00
N ASN A 140 7.65 8.00 0.23
CA ASN A 140 9.06 7.64 0.44
C ASN A 140 9.71 8.34 1.64
N ARG A 141 8.92 8.66 2.66
CA ARG A 141 9.43 9.18 3.93
C ARG A 141 9.70 8.03 4.89
N PRO A 142 10.71 8.16 5.77
CA PRO A 142 11.02 7.13 6.75
C PRO A 142 9.87 6.95 7.74
N LEU A 143 9.59 5.71 8.12
CA LEU A 143 8.59 5.41 9.13
C LEU A 143 9.13 5.74 10.52
N ILE A 144 8.50 6.72 11.17
CA ILE A 144 8.74 7.05 12.56
C ILE A 144 7.53 6.56 13.35
N PHE A 145 7.68 5.43 14.02
CA PHE A 145 6.71 5.03 15.04
C PHE A 145 7.06 5.82 16.29
N GLU A 146 6.29 6.86 16.58
CA GLU A 146 6.31 7.46 17.92
C GLU A 146 6.08 6.30 18.89
N ASN A 147 7.10 5.97 19.66
CA ASN A 147 7.06 4.89 20.62
C ASN A 147 6.48 5.51 21.90
N PRO A 148 5.18 5.31 22.22
CA PRO A 148 4.60 5.94 23.39
C PRO A 148 5.10 5.18 24.61
N GLY A 149 6.20 5.62 25.22
CA GLY A 149 6.66 5.10 26.52
C GLY A 149 8.08 4.54 26.58
N VAL A 150 8.97 4.89 25.65
CA VAL A 150 10.41 4.86 25.98
C VAL A 150 10.80 6.29 26.31
N ASP A 151 10.37 6.74 27.49
CA ASP A 151 11.07 7.81 28.18
C ASP A 151 12.55 7.42 28.16
N ASN A 152 13.40 8.34 27.72
CA ASN A 152 14.85 8.23 27.80
C ASN A 152 15.26 7.74 29.19
N VAL A 153 15.41 6.43 29.38
CA VAL A 153 16.26 5.87 30.42
C VAL A 153 17.65 6.15 29.92
N GLN A 154 18.06 7.36 30.25
CA GLN A 154 19.41 7.88 30.23
C GLN A 154 20.37 6.75 30.58
N ASP A 155 21.18 6.36 29.59
CA ASP A 155 22.35 5.50 29.74
C ASP A 155 23.10 5.92 31.01
N ARG A 156 22.94 5.15 32.07
CA ARG A 156 23.85 5.13 33.20
C ARG A 156 24.71 3.88 33.03
N ASP A 157 25.91 4.13 32.52
CA ASP A 157 27.14 3.42 32.86
C ASP A 157 27.06 1.89 32.85
N ILE A 158 27.09 1.29 31.65
CA ILE A 158 27.57 -0.10 31.51
C ILE A 158 28.97 -0.05 30.91
N ALA A 159 29.94 -0.36 31.78
CA ALA A 159 31.35 -0.48 31.48
C ALA A 159 31.63 -1.45 30.31
N PRO A 160 32.73 -1.24 29.55
CA PRO A 160 33.12 -2.13 28.46
C PRO A 160 33.56 -3.50 28.99
N SER A 161 32.71 -4.51 28.82
CA SER A 161 33.09 -5.91 29.00
C SER A 161 33.81 -6.40 27.75
N ASN A 162 35.13 -6.40 27.82
CA ASN A 162 36.02 -7.01 26.84
C ASN A 162 35.81 -8.53 26.82
N ASN A 163 35.12 -9.05 25.81
CA ASN A 163 35.25 -10.47 25.44
C ASN A 163 35.49 -10.56 23.93
N ALA A 164 36.77 -10.51 23.59
CA ALA A 164 37.29 -10.96 22.32
C ALA A 164 37.08 -12.48 22.21
N THR A 165 36.15 -12.90 21.35
CA THR A 165 36.17 -14.26 20.79
C THR A 165 36.52 -14.15 19.33
N GLU A 166 37.77 -14.50 19.07
CA GLU A 166 38.44 -14.60 17.78
C GLU A 166 37.72 -15.66 16.91
N VAL A 167 36.91 -15.22 15.95
CA VAL A 167 36.32 -16.11 14.94
C VAL A 167 37.37 -16.36 13.87
N LYS A 168 37.92 -17.56 13.93
CA LYS A 168 38.86 -18.17 13.00
C LYS A 168 38.32 -18.10 11.57
N ALA A 169 38.95 -17.26 10.75
CA ALA A 169 38.78 -17.26 9.31
C ALA A 169 39.26 -18.59 8.71
N SER A 170 38.51 -19.12 7.75
CA SER A 170 39.10 -19.92 6.68
C SER A 170 38.34 -19.70 5.37
N PRO A 171 39.09 -19.49 4.27
CA PRO A 171 38.56 -19.15 2.96
C PRO A 171 38.27 -20.42 2.16
N LYS A 172 37.28 -20.35 1.25
CA LYS A 172 37.36 -21.15 0.03
C LYS A 172 36.70 -20.44 -1.13
N ALA A 173 37.56 -20.03 -2.04
CA ALA A 173 37.26 -19.68 -3.41
C ALA A 173 36.52 -20.81 -4.11
N ASN A 174 35.64 -20.44 -5.04
CA ASN A 174 35.57 -21.13 -6.32
C ASN A 174 35.08 -20.13 -7.37
N ASP A 175 36.05 -19.60 -8.09
CA ASP A 175 35.90 -19.10 -9.44
C ASP A 175 35.33 -20.19 -10.34
N GLY A 176 34.36 -19.80 -11.15
CA GLY A 176 33.80 -20.64 -12.20
C GLY A 176 33.06 -19.77 -13.21
N PRO A 177 33.68 -19.42 -14.34
CA PRO A 177 33.04 -18.68 -15.41
C PRO A 177 32.19 -19.65 -16.25
N SER A 178 30.90 -19.35 -16.44
CA SER A 178 30.09 -20.03 -17.45
C SER A 178 29.50 -19.01 -18.40
N THR A 179 30.29 -18.73 -19.45
CA THR A 179 29.84 -18.20 -20.73
C THR A 179 28.81 -19.16 -21.32
N ASN A 180 27.60 -18.68 -21.59
CA ASN A 180 26.76 -19.24 -22.64
C ASN A 180 26.25 -18.08 -23.48
N ASP A 181 27.11 -17.71 -24.43
CA ASP A 181 26.71 -17.07 -25.67
C ASP A 181 25.63 -17.91 -26.35
N LYS A 182 24.47 -17.30 -26.58
CA LYS A 182 23.53 -17.78 -27.59
C LYS A 182 23.19 -16.64 -28.54
N PRO A 183 23.71 -16.65 -29.77
CA PRO A 183 23.26 -15.75 -30.81
C PRO A 183 22.06 -16.31 -31.59
N ALA A 184 21.33 -15.36 -32.19
CA ALA A 184 20.51 -15.46 -33.40
C ALA A 184 19.09 -16.09 -33.32
N ALA A 185 18.10 -15.24 -33.57
CA ALA A 185 17.15 -15.31 -34.70
C ALA A 185 16.16 -14.13 -34.53
N ASN A 186 16.38 -12.98 -35.18
CA ASN A 186 15.79 -12.64 -36.48
C ASN A 186 14.49 -13.40 -36.78
N ASN A 187 13.36 -12.68 -36.79
CA ASN A 187 12.42 -12.75 -37.89
C ASN A 187 11.42 -11.59 -37.86
N ASN A 188 11.59 -10.74 -38.87
CA ASN A 188 10.56 -9.93 -39.51
C ASN A 188 9.17 -10.57 -39.49
N SER A 189 8.14 -9.77 -39.22
CA SER A 189 6.85 -9.89 -39.89
C SER A 189 6.02 -8.61 -39.76
N PRO A 190 5.10 -8.37 -40.71
CA PRO A 190 5.12 -7.15 -41.50
C PRO A 190 4.07 -6.12 -41.10
N SER A 191 4.38 -4.87 -41.47
CA SER A 191 3.46 -3.76 -41.67
C SER A 191 2.26 -4.18 -42.53
N VAL A 192 1.09 -4.35 -41.92
CA VAL A 192 -0.18 -4.41 -42.63
C VAL A 192 -0.78 -3.02 -42.70
N ASN A 193 -0.85 -2.60 -43.96
CA ASN A 193 -1.47 -1.40 -44.48
C ASN A 193 -3.01 -1.50 -44.43
N GLN A 194 -3.64 -0.34 -44.23
CA GLN A 194 -4.93 0.11 -44.80
C GLN A 194 -6.27 -0.29 -44.13
N PRO A 195 -7.41 0.37 -44.47
CA PRO A 195 -7.63 1.78 -44.82
C PRO A 195 -8.93 2.39 -44.19
N ALA A 196 -9.23 3.62 -44.62
CA ALA A 196 -10.58 4.19 -44.84
C ALA A 196 -11.15 5.19 -43.82
N LYS A 197 -10.98 6.46 -44.21
CA LYS A 197 -11.92 7.57 -43.96
C LYS A 197 -13.34 7.16 -44.39
N THR A 198 -14.31 7.24 -43.49
CA THR A 198 -15.71 7.40 -43.85
C THR A 198 -16.16 8.81 -43.53
N LYS A 199 -16.18 9.64 -44.57
CA LYS A 199 -16.89 10.91 -44.63
C LYS A 199 -18.35 10.55 -44.94
N LYS A 200 -19.29 10.84 -44.05
CA LYS A 200 -20.72 10.84 -44.39
C LYS A 200 -21.33 12.14 -43.88
N GLY A 201 -21.46 13.10 -44.80
CA GLY A 201 -22.47 14.13 -44.68
C GLY A 201 -23.83 13.54 -45.05
N GLY A 202 -24.90 14.10 -44.50
CA GLY A 202 -26.25 13.69 -44.83
C GLY A 202 -27.29 14.42 -44.01
N GLN A 203 -27.62 15.63 -44.49
CA GLN A 203 -28.79 16.49 -44.26
C GLN A 203 -28.99 17.10 -42.88
#